data_AF-A0A0D7NGV9-F1
#
_entry.id   AF-A0A0D7NGV9-F1
#
_cell.length_a   1.000
_cell.length_b   1.000
_cell.length_c   1.000
_cell.angle_alpha   90.00
_cell.angle_beta   90.00
_cell.angle_gamma   90.00
#
_symmetry.space_group_name_H-M   'P 1'
#
loop_
_entity.id
_entity.type
_entity.pdbx_description
1 polymer ?
#
loop_
_entity_poly.entity_id
_entity_poly.type
_entity_poly.pdbx_seq_one_letter_code
_entity_poly.pdbx_strand_id
1 'polypeptide(L)'
;MQKLEAELSALTSRAALLEGKRVAAQSALTAALEARQTLLLTGDLDDSKAAQAAQMRVESAGSALAGFDVAITSLAGSVAETEGKLEIERHSAARKVASERLAAQTDAIEQQLAPWLALTRDFAASTAEVGHANFECGQIAAYLRNVASEVEMAATVQSGNLRASVAGILAGHVAIPRAPEVAESVEAELTPPLTSLFTLHAIRWIDHHGMQRQCGKWCDVELPTETAARALRLKLCALMNDPLRKTHRGQGGGYAPQAGWLNDIDNEVGPNIAEKSTRQATDPVVHSAFQPAKVGKPYTVQIAREG
;
A
#
# COMPACT_ATOMS: atom_id res chain seq x y z
N MET A 1 -3.47 -24.93 26.44
CA MET A 1 -3.28 -23.48 26.67
C MET A 1 -3.92 -23.03 27.98
N GLN A 2 -5.26 -23.02 28.12
CA GLN A 2 -5.94 -22.57 29.36
C GLN A 2 -5.42 -23.22 30.65
N LYS A 3 -5.10 -24.52 30.63
CA LYS A 3 -4.54 -25.23 31.78
C LYS A 3 -3.17 -24.66 32.21
N LEU A 4 -2.28 -24.39 31.24
CA LEU A 4 -0.96 -23.82 31.50
C LEU A 4 -1.07 -22.36 31.99
N GLU A 5 -2.03 -21.60 31.47
CA GLU A 5 -2.28 -20.23 31.93
C GLU A 5 -2.80 -20.19 33.38
N ALA A 6 -3.70 -21.11 33.73
CA ALA A 6 -4.18 -21.26 35.11
C ALA A 6 -3.04 -21.71 36.06
N GLU A 7 -2.20 -22.64 35.62
CA GLU A 7 -1.03 -23.09 36.37
C GLU A 7 -0.02 -21.96 36.59
N LEU A 8 0.30 -21.18 35.55
CA LEU A 8 1.16 -20.00 35.66
C LEU A 8 0.59 -18.95 36.62
N SER A 9 -0.73 -18.71 36.56
CA SER A 9 -1.41 -17.82 37.52
C SER A 9 -1.31 -18.32 38.96
N ALA A 10 -1.42 -19.63 39.18
CA ALA A 10 -1.28 -20.22 40.51
C ALA A 10 0.17 -20.13 41.02
N LEU A 11 1.17 -20.41 40.17
CA LEU A 11 2.59 -20.32 40.51
C LEU A 11 3.01 -18.89 40.84
N THR A 12 2.58 -17.90 40.05
CA THR A 12 2.85 -16.48 40.29
C THR A 12 2.20 -15.99 41.60
N SER A 13 0.96 -16.42 41.88
CA SER A 13 0.30 -16.14 43.16
C SER A 13 1.05 -16.75 44.34
N ARG A 14 1.57 -17.99 44.18
CA ARG A 14 2.39 -18.65 45.19
C ARG A 14 3.72 -17.94 45.40
N ALA A 15 4.33 -17.41 44.35
CA ALA A 15 5.59 -16.66 44.44
C ALA A 15 5.43 -15.39 45.26
N ALA A 16 4.36 -14.62 45.04
CA ALA A 16 4.03 -13.44 45.84
C ALA A 16 3.84 -13.80 47.32
N LEU A 17 3.18 -14.92 47.62
CA LEU A 17 3.01 -15.39 48.99
C LEU A 17 4.34 -15.78 49.64
N LEU A 18 5.21 -16.49 48.93
CA LEU A 18 6.52 -16.88 49.44
C LEU A 18 7.42 -15.65 49.69
N GLU A 19 7.39 -14.65 48.82
CA GLU A 19 8.14 -13.41 49.02
C GLU A 19 7.66 -12.67 50.28
N GLY A 20 6.34 -12.59 50.49
CA GLY A 20 5.79 -12.04 51.74
C GLY A 20 6.26 -12.79 52.99
N LYS A 21 6.40 -14.12 52.91
CA LYS A 21 6.93 -14.95 54.01
C LYS A 21 8.44 -14.77 54.20
N ARG A 22 9.20 -14.65 53.12
CA ARG A 22 10.64 -14.36 53.15
C ARG A 22 10.94 -13.03 53.83
N VAL A 23 10.21 -11.96 53.47
CA VAL A 23 10.35 -10.63 54.09
C VAL A 23 10.04 -10.69 55.60
N ALA A 24 9.00 -11.44 55.99
CA ALA A 24 8.69 -11.65 57.41
C ALA A 24 9.81 -12.42 58.14
N ALA A 25 10.38 -13.46 57.51
CA ALA A 25 11.50 -14.22 58.07
C ALA A 25 12.78 -13.37 58.20
N GLN A 26 13.06 -12.51 57.22
CA GLN A 26 14.17 -11.55 57.25
C GLN A 26 14.02 -10.56 58.42
N SER A 27 12.80 -10.06 58.63
CA SER A 27 12.48 -9.16 59.74
C SER A 27 12.67 -9.86 61.08
N ALA A 28 12.22 -11.12 61.20
CA ALA A 28 12.39 -11.94 62.40
C ALA A 28 13.87 -12.23 62.71
N LEU A 29 14.68 -12.51 61.69
CA LEU A 29 16.13 -12.71 61.85
C LEU A 29 16.81 -11.43 62.34
N THR A 30 16.46 -10.28 61.76
CA THR A 30 16.99 -8.97 62.18
C THR A 30 16.68 -8.70 63.66
N ALA A 31 15.42 -8.89 64.07
CA ALA A 31 15.02 -8.73 65.47
C ALA A 31 15.71 -9.73 66.42
N ALA A 32 15.94 -10.97 65.99
CA ALA A 32 16.66 -11.97 66.78
C ALA A 32 18.14 -11.59 66.97
N LEU A 33 18.78 -11.03 65.94
CA LEU A 33 20.16 -10.54 66.01
C LEU A 33 20.27 -9.33 66.95
N GLU A 34 19.36 -8.36 66.86
CA GLU A 34 19.31 -7.19 67.76
C GLU A 34 19.08 -7.60 69.21
N ALA A 35 18.17 -8.55 69.47
CA ALA A 35 17.92 -9.07 70.81
C ALA A 35 19.15 -9.79 71.39
N ARG A 36 19.85 -10.57 70.57
CA ARG A 36 21.10 -11.23 70.96
C ARG A 36 22.21 -10.21 71.24
N GLN A 37 22.35 -9.19 70.41
CA GLN A 37 23.33 -8.11 70.63
C GLN A 37 23.05 -7.37 71.94
N THR A 38 21.80 -7.05 72.21
CA THR A 38 21.39 -6.39 73.46
C THR A 38 21.74 -7.26 74.66
N LEU A 39 21.45 -8.57 74.62
CA LEU A 39 21.84 -9.49 75.69
C LEU A 39 23.36 -9.50 75.93
N LEU A 40 24.18 -9.47 74.87
CA LEU A 40 25.64 -9.44 74.99
C LEU A 40 26.19 -8.11 75.52
N LEU A 41 25.51 -6.99 75.28
CA LEU A 41 25.97 -5.66 75.70
C LEU A 41 25.48 -5.27 77.09
N THR A 42 24.26 -5.66 77.45
CA THR A 42 23.58 -5.16 78.66
C THR A 42 23.03 -6.27 79.57
N GLY A 43 23.07 -7.54 79.12
CA GLY A 43 22.55 -8.67 79.88
C GLY A 43 23.57 -9.29 80.84
N ASP A 44 23.08 -10.22 81.67
CA ASP A 44 23.93 -11.06 82.50
C ASP A 44 24.63 -12.11 81.63
N LEU A 45 25.96 -12.02 81.54
CA LEU A 45 26.76 -12.92 80.72
C LEU A 45 26.88 -14.34 81.31
N ASP A 46 26.59 -14.50 82.61
CA ASP A 46 26.60 -15.80 83.27
C ASP A 46 25.26 -16.54 83.09
N ASP A 47 24.22 -15.88 82.57
CA ASP A 47 22.94 -16.51 82.21
C ASP A 47 23.04 -17.30 80.89
N SER A 48 23.64 -18.47 80.99
CA SER A 48 23.77 -19.44 79.89
C SER A 48 22.43 -19.83 79.24
N LYS A 49 21.32 -19.80 79.97
CA LYS A 49 19.99 -20.12 79.41
C LYS A 49 19.48 -19.01 78.52
N ALA A 50 19.61 -17.75 78.94
CA ALA A 50 19.26 -16.61 78.11
C ALA A 50 20.12 -16.56 76.84
N ALA A 51 21.42 -16.81 76.96
CA ALA A 51 22.34 -16.87 75.82
C ALA A 51 21.96 -17.97 74.82
N GLN A 52 21.67 -19.17 75.29
CA GLN A 52 21.24 -20.29 74.45
C GLN A 52 19.88 -20.01 73.77
N ALA A 53 18.92 -19.43 74.50
CA ALA A 53 17.61 -19.08 73.93
C ALA A 53 17.73 -18.02 72.83
N ALA A 54 18.57 -17.00 73.00
CA ALA A 54 18.82 -15.99 71.97
C ALA A 54 19.49 -16.60 70.73
N GLN A 55 20.47 -17.50 70.93
CA GLN A 55 21.13 -18.21 69.82
C GLN A 55 20.15 -19.08 69.03
N MET A 56 19.33 -19.88 69.70
CA MET A 56 18.33 -20.72 69.04
C MET A 56 17.33 -19.91 68.21
N ARG A 57 16.94 -18.70 68.65
CA ARG A 57 16.08 -17.81 67.87
C ARG A 57 16.75 -17.35 66.57
N VAL A 58 18.03 -16.98 66.63
CA VAL A 58 18.81 -16.60 65.44
C VAL A 58 18.91 -17.77 64.46
N GLU A 59 19.24 -18.96 64.95
CA GLU A 59 19.35 -20.17 64.12
C GLU A 59 18.01 -20.55 63.48
N SER A 60 16.92 -20.52 64.25
CA SER A 60 15.58 -20.81 63.76
C SER A 60 15.13 -19.81 62.69
N ALA A 61 15.31 -18.51 62.91
CA ALA A 61 14.97 -17.49 61.93
C ALA A 61 15.85 -17.56 60.67
N GLY A 62 17.15 -17.82 60.83
CA GLY A 62 18.08 -18.01 59.72
C GLY A 62 17.74 -19.23 58.87
N SER A 63 17.41 -20.35 59.51
CA SER A 63 16.96 -21.57 58.82
C SER A 63 15.65 -21.34 58.06
N ALA A 64 14.69 -20.63 58.66
CA ALA A 64 13.42 -20.30 58.01
C ALA A 64 13.63 -19.41 56.77
N LEU A 65 14.47 -18.38 56.88
CA LEU A 65 14.81 -17.51 55.74
C LEU A 65 15.45 -18.31 54.59
N ALA A 66 16.47 -19.11 54.90
CA ALA A 66 17.12 -19.97 53.91
C ALA A 66 16.15 -20.95 53.24
N GLY A 67 15.20 -21.51 54.01
CA GLY A 67 14.14 -22.37 53.47
C GLY A 67 13.23 -21.65 52.48
N PHE A 68 12.86 -20.39 52.75
CA PHE A 68 12.08 -19.59 51.81
C PHE A 68 12.88 -19.21 50.55
N ASP A 69 14.16 -18.86 50.69
CA ASP A 69 15.02 -18.53 49.54
C ASP A 69 15.17 -19.73 48.57
N VAL A 70 15.36 -20.93 49.11
CA VAL A 70 15.40 -22.17 48.32
C VAL A 70 14.06 -22.42 47.62
N ALA A 71 12.95 -22.27 48.34
CA ALA A 71 11.61 -22.48 47.79
C ALA A 71 11.28 -21.47 46.67
N ILE A 72 11.66 -20.20 46.83
CA ILE A 72 11.48 -19.15 45.82
C ILE A 72 12.29 -19.49 44.57
N THR A 73 13.56 -19.89 44.74
CA THR A 73 14.43 -20.27 43.61
C THR A 73 13.85 -21.44 42.83
N SER A 74 13.38 -22.48 43.52
CA SER A 74 12.72 -23.63 42.87
C SER A 74 11.45 -23.21 42.14
N LEU A 75 10.63 -22.34 42.74
CA LEU A 75 9.39 -21.88 42.15
C LEU A 75 9.62 -21.01 40.90
N ALA A 76 10.66 -20.17 40.91
CA ALA A 76 11.07 -19.40 39.73
C ALA A 76 11.42 -20.33 38.55
N GLY A 77 12.07 -21.45 38.82
CA GLY A 77 12.31 -22.50 37.81
C GLY A 77 11.01 -23.08 37.22
N SER A 78 10.04 -23.41 38.07
CA SER A 78 8.74 -23.92 37.62
C SER A 78 7.93 -22.89 36.82
N VAL A 79 8.02 -21.61 37.17
CA VAL A 79 7.41 -20.50 36.41
C VAL A 79 8.03 -20.45 35.00
N ALA A 80 9.36 -20.37 34.90
CA ALA A 80 10.06 -20.31 33.63
C ALA A 80 9.77 -21.53 32.73
N GLU A 81 9.70 -22.73 33.32
CA GLU A 81 9.34 -23.95 32.58
C GLU A 81 7.91 -23.88 32.04
N THR A 82 6.96 -23.42 32.85
CA THR A 82 5.54 -23.29 32.45
C THR A 82 5.36 -22.23 31.37
N GLU A 83 6.05 -21.09 31.49
CA GLU A 83 6.10 -20.05 30.45
C GLU A 83 6.66 -20.59 29.13
N GLY A 84 7.76 -21.35 29.18
CA GLY A 84 8.33 -22.00 28.00
C GLY A 84 7.36 -22.96 27.32
N LYS A 85 6.65 -23.80 28.10
CA LYS A 85 5.60 -24.69 27.55
C LYS A 85 4.46 -23.90 26.92
N LEU A 86 4.02 -22.82 27.56
CA LEU A 86 2.94 -21.97 27.04
C LEU A 86 3.32 -21.32 25.71
N GLU A 87 4.56 -20.84 25.58
CA GLU A 87 5.03 -20.22 24.34
C GLU A 87 5.15 -21.24 23.20
N ILE A 88 5.62 -22.46 23.49
CA ILE A 88 5.62 -23.56 22.53
C ILE A 88 4.20 -23.88 22.03
N GLU A 89 3.22 -23.96 22.94
CA GLU A 89 1.82 -24.18 22.56
C GLU A 89 1.25 -23.02 21.73
N ARG A 90 1.54 -21.76 22.10
CA ARG A 90 1.12 -20.57 21.34
C ARG A 90 1.69 -20.57 19.93
N HIS A 91 2.99 -20.82 19.78
CA HIS A 91 3.60 -20.94 18.47
C HIS A 91 3.04 -22.10 17.66
N SER A 92 2.79 -23.26 18.28
CA SER A 92 2.16 -24.40 17.60
C SER A 92 0.75 -24.07 17.09
N ALA A 93 -0.07 -23.43 17.93
CA ALA A 93 -1.40 -22.99 17.56
C ALA A 93 -1.36 -21.95 16.42
N ALA A 94 -0.45 -20.97 16.50
CA ALA A 94 -0.28 -19.96 15.46
C ALA A 94 0.14 -20.58 14.12
N ARG A 95 1.08 -21.54 14.14
CA ARG A 95 1.50 -22.29 12.94
C ARG A 95 0.35 -23.07 12.33
N LYS A 96 -0.46 -23.73 13.16
CA LYS A 96 -1.64 -24.46 12.69
C LYS A 96 -2.61 -23.53 11.97
N VAL A 97 -3.02 -22.43 12.60
CA VAL A 97 -3.94 -21.44 11.99
C VAL A 97 -3.37 -20.87 10.69
N ALA A 98 -2.09 -20.52 10.66
CA ALA A 98 -1.43 -20.01 9.46
C ALA A 98 -1.40 -21.06 8.33
N SER A 99 -1.09 -22.32 8.66
CA SER A 99 -1.08 -23.42 7.69
C SER A 99 -2.47 -23.70 7.10
N GLU A 100 -3.51 -23.70 7.94
CA GLU A 100 -4.90 -23.90 7.51
C GLU A 100 -5.36 -22.75 6.60
N ARG A 101 -5.02 -21.51 6.95
CA ARG A 101 -5.32 -20.34 6.10
C ARG A 101 -4.63 -20.43 4.74
N LEU A 102 -3.33 -20.75 4.71
CA LEU A 102 -2.59 -20.88 3.46
C LEU A 102 -3.12 -22.05 2.63
N ALA A 103 -3.50 -23.16 3.25
CA ALA A 103 -4.12 -24.30 2.58
C ALA A 103 -5.43 -23.88 1.90
N ALA A 104 -6.33 -23.20 2.61
CA ALA A 104 -7.59 -22.72 2.05
C ALA A 104 -7.40 -21.73 0.89
N GLN A 105 -6.40 -20.84 0.99
CA GLN A 105 -6.05 -19.93 -0.11
C GLN A 105 -5.49 -20.69 -1.33
N THR A 106 -4.68 -21.72 -1.09
CA THR A 106 -4.13 -22.59 -2.15
C THR A 106 -5.25 -23.36 -2.85
N ASP A 107 -6.19 -23.92 -2.08
CA ASP A 107 -7.38 -24.61 -2.60
C ASP A 107 -8.21 -23.67 -3.48
N ALA A 108 -8.43 -22.44 -3.05
CA ALA A 108 -9.20 -21.45 -3.80
C ALA A 108 -8.53 -21.10 -5.15
N ILE A 109 -7.20 -20.95 -5.17
CA ILE A 109 -6.45 -20.70 -6.41
C ILE A 109 -6.57 -21.91 -7.36
N GLU A 110 -6.33 -23.13 -6.85
CA GLU A 110 -6.41 -24.35 -7.64
C GLU A 110 -7.82 -24.58 -8.23
N GLN A 111 -8.86 -24.27 -7.46
CA GLN A 111 -10.25 -24.39 -7.91
C GLN A 111 -10.59 -23.41 -9.04
N GLN A 112 -10.00 -22.22 -9.05
CA GLN A 112 -10.24 -21.18 -10.07
C GLN A 112 -9.44 -21.40 -11.35
N LEU A 113 -8.32 -22.11 -11.28
CA LEU A 113 -7.38 -22.25 -12.39
C LEU A 113 -8.01 -22.92 -13.62
N ALA A 114 -8.60 -24.10 -13.45
CA ALA A 114 -9.14 -24.86 -14.59
C ALA A 114 -10.30 -24.14 -15.30
N PRO A 115 -11.31 -23.57 -14.60
CA PRO A 115 -12.35 -22.78 -15.23
C PRO A 115 -11.81 -21.55 -15.97
N TRP A 116 -10.83 -20.84 -15.38
CA TRP A 116 -10.23 -19.67 -16.00
C TRP A 116 -9.46 -20.04 -17.28
N LEU A 117 -8.69 -21.14 -17.25
CA LEU A 117 -7.97 -21.64 -18.43
C LEU A 117 -8.94 -22.03 -19.55
N ALA A 118 -10.03 -22.73 -19.22
CA ALA A 118 -11.06 -23.11 -20.19
C ALA A 118 -11.68 -21.88 -20.86
N LEU A 119 -12.17 -20.92 -20.06
CA LEU A 119 -12.78 -19.69 -20.58
C LEU A 119 -11.81 -18.88 -21.45
N THR A 120 -10.55 -18.77 -21.03
CA THR A 120 -9.51 -18.04 -21.77
C THR A 120 -9.22 -18.69 -23.11
N ARG A 121 -9.14 -20.03 -23.14
CA ARG A 121 -8.92 -20.80 -24.37
C ARG A 121 -10.11 -20.71 -25.33
N ASP A 122 -11.34 -20.80 -24.80
CA ASP A 122 -12.56 -20.65 -25.61
C ASP A 122 -12.64 -19.25 -26.23
N PHE A 123 -12.35 -18.20 -25.45
CA PHE A 123 -12.32 -16.83 -25.98
C PHE A 123 -11.21 -16.64 -27.03
N ALA A 124 -10.05 -17.24 -26.82
CA ALA A 124 -8.96 -17.24 -27.80
C ALA A 124 -9.36 -17.97 -29.10
N ALA A 125 -10.16 -19.04 -29.01
CA ALA A 125 -10.67 -19.76 -30.18
C ALA A 125 -11.66 -18.90 -30.97
N SER A 126 -12.67 -18.32 -30.31
CA SER A 126 -13.67 -17.47 -30.97
C SER A 126 -13.06 -16.22 -31.61
N THR A 127 -12.05 -15.62 -30.98
CA THR A 127 -11.34 -14.46 -31.56
C THR A 127 -10.44 -14.87 -32.75
N ALA A 128 -9.88 -16.08 -32.73
CA ALA A 128 -9.11 -16.59 -33.87
C ALA A 128 -9.99 -16.83 -35.11
N GLU A 129 -11.24 -17.27 -34.95
CA GLU A 129 -12.16 -17.53 -36.05
C GLU A 129 -12.40 -16.28 -36.91
N VAL A 130 -12.50 -15.11 -36.30
CA VAL A 130 -12.66 -13.82 -37.00
C VAL A 130 -11.34 -13.15 -37.36
N GLY A 131 -10.20 -13.75 -36.99
CA GLY A 131 -8.86 -13.19 -37.22
C GLY A 131 -8.51 -13.00 -38.70
N HIS A 132 -9.09 -13.80 -39.59
CA HIS A 132 -8.93 -13.65 -41.04
C HIS A 132 -9.58 -12.36 -41.57
N ALA A 133 -10.62 -11.87 -40.90
CA ALA A 133 -11.33 -10.65 -41.24
C ALA A 133 -10.79 -9.43 -40.50
N ASN A 134 -10.16 -9.63 -39.33
CA ASN A 134 -9.57 -8.58 -38.53
C ASN A 134 -8.25 -9.06 -37.89
N PHE A 135 -7.14 -8.47 -38.32
CA PHE A 135 -5.80 -8.81 -37.84
C PHE A 135 -5.66 -8.70 -36.30
N GLU A 136 -6.24 -7.67 -35.69
CA GLU A 136 -6.15 -7.46 -34.23
C GLU A 136 -6.82 -8.58 -33.45
N CYS A 137 -7.93 -9.13 -33.94
CA CYS A 137 -8.55 -10.31 -33.34
C CYS A 137 -7.62 -11.54 -33.37
N GLY A 138 -6.86 -11.71 -34.47
CA GLY A 138 -5.83 -12.75 -34.56
C GLY A 138 -4.69 -12.56 -33.54
N GLN A 139 -4.26 -11.32 -33.33
CA GLN A 139 -3.24 -10.97 -32.34
C GLN A 139 -3.72 -11.23 -30.91
N ILE A 140 -4.96 -10.83 -30.58
CA ILE A 140 -5.60 -11.11 -29.28
C ILE A 140 -5.65 -12.62 -29.02
N ALA A 141 -6.09 -13.41 -30.01
CA ALA A 141 -6.15 -14.85 -29.89
C ALA A 141 -4.78 -15.48 -29.60
N ALA A 142 -3.72 -15.02 -30.28
CA ALA A 142 -2.36 -15.49 -30.05
C ALA A 142 -1.86 -15.15 -28.64
N TYR A 143 -2.10 -13.91 -28.19
CA TYR A 143 -1.74 -13.47 -26.84
C TYR A 143 -2.42 -14.31 -25.75
N LEU A 144 -3.73 -14.51 -25.85
CA LEU A 144 -4.49 -15.27 -24.85
C LEU A 144 -4.04 -16.73 -24.74
N ARG A 145 -3.70 -17.37 -25.86
CA ARG A 145 -3.14 -18.74 -25.84
C ARG A 145 -1.80 -18.78 -25.10
N ASN A 146 -0.90 -17.84 -25.39
CA ASN A 146 0.39 -17.76 -24.72
C ASN A 146 0.22 -17.54 -23.22
N VAL A 147 -0.63 -16.59 -22.81
CA VAL A 147 -0.93 -16.32 -21.41
C VAL A 147 -1.50 -17.55 -20.70
N ALA A 148 -2.47 -18.25 -21.32
CA ALA A 148 -3.03 -19.47 -20.74
C ALA A 148 -1.96 -20.55 -20.53
N SER A 149 -1.08 -20.77 -21.52
CA SER A 149 0.01 -21.74 -21.41
C SER A 149 1.04 -21.37 -20.34
N GLU A 150 1.45 -20.10 -20.27
CA GLU A 150 2.40 -19.61 -19.26
C GLU A 150 1.83 -19.77 -17.85
N VAL A 151 0.57 -19.36 -17.65
CA VAL A 151 -0.10 -19.48 -16.35
C VAL A 151 -0.27 -20.93 -15.93
N GLU A 152 -0.66 -21.83 -16.84
CA GLU A 152 -0.80 -23.27 -16.54
C GLU A 152 0.53 -23.90 -16.08
N MET A 153 1.63 -23.59 -16.77
CA MET A 153 2.96 -24.06 -16.38
C MET A 153 3.37 -23.49 -15.02
N ALA A 154 3.23 -22.17 -14.83
CA ALA A 154 3.60 -21.51 -13.58
C ALA A 154 2.78 -22.02 -12.39
N ALA A 155 1.47 -22.16 -12.56
CA ALA A 155 0.56 -22.62 -11.52
C ALA A 155 0.88 -24.05 -11.07
N THR A 156 1.24 -24.95 -12.00
CA THR A 156 1.64 -26.33 -11.65
C THR A 156 2.80 -26.37 -10.67
N VAL A 157 3.83 -25.54 -10.89
CA VAL A 157 4.98 -25.45 -9.99
C VAL A 157 4.61 -24.76 -8.68
N GLN A 158 3.88 -23.64 -8.75
CA GLN A 158 3.58 -22.86 -7.55
C GLN A 158 2.58 -23.53 -6.62
N SER A 159 1.59 -24.25 -7.13
CA SER A 159 0.71 -25.07 -6.30
C SER A 159 1.50 -26.07 -5.46
N GLY A 160 2.47 -26.78 -6.06
CA GLY A 160 3.36 -27.68 -5.32
C GLY A 160 4.15 -26.97 -4.22
N ASN A 161 4.73 -25.80 -4.53
CA ASN A 161 5.48 -25.00 -3.56
C ASN A 161 4.61 -24.48 -2.40
N LEU A 162 3.38 -24.03 -2.69
CA LEU A 162 2.44 -23.57 -1.69
C LEU A 162 2.03 -24.70 -0.75
N ARG A 163 1.74 -25.89 -1.29
CA ARG A 163 1.43 -27.08 -0.50
C ARG A 163 2.61 -27.53 0.37
N ALA A 164 3.82 -27.50 -0.17
CA ALA A 164 5.02 -27.78 0.61
C ALA A 164 5.22 -26.75 1.75
N SER A 165 4.90 -25.47 1.49
CA SER A 165 4.96 -24.41 2.50
C SER A 165 3.92 -24.61 3.60
N VAL A 166 2.69 -25.05 3.28
CA VAL A 166 1.68 -25.42 4.29
C VAL A 166 2.23 -26.47 5.26
N ALA A 167 2.79 -27.56 4.72
CA ALA A 167 3.38 -28.63 5.52
C ALA A 167 4.59 -28.13 6.33
N GLY A 168 5.46 -27.31 5.72
CA GLY A 168 6.62 -26.72 6.36
C GLY A 168 6.27 -25.76 7.51
N ILE A 169 5.22 -24.95 7.36
CA ILE A 169 4.72 -24.06 8.40
C ILE A 169 4.15 -24.89 9.55
N LEU A 170 3.33 -25.90 9.26
CA LEU A 170 2.75 -26.75 10.31
C LEU A 170 3.83 -27.46 11.12
N ALA A 171 4.87 -27.99 10.44
CA ALA A 171 6.02 -28.65 11.06
C ALA A 171 6.99 -27.68 11.76
N GLY A 172 6.89 -26.37 11.50
CA GLY A 172 7.83 -25.37 12.05
C GLY A 172 9.18 -25.30 11.34
N HIS A 173 9.30 -25.86 10.14
CA HIS A 173 10.50 -25.73 9.29
C HIS A 173 10.49 -24.45 8.46
N VAL A 174 9.31 -23.88 8.23
CA VAL A 174 9.12 -22.62 7.50
C VAL A 174 8.48 -21.60 8.44
N ALA A 175 8.98 -20.37 8.40
CA ALA A 175 8.42 -19.28 9.19
C ALA A 175 7.00 -18.94 8.72
N ILE A 176 6.14 -18.49 9.65
CA ILE A 176 4.80 -18.01 9.32
C ILE A 176 4.95 -16.77 8.42
N PRO A 177 4.41 -16.78 7.17
CA PRO A 177 4.48 -15.63 6.28
C PRO A 177 3.79 -14.42 6.91
N ARG A 178 4.43 -13.24 6.83
CA ARG A 178 3.80 -11.98 7.25
C ARG A 178 2.73 -11.62 6.23
N ALA A 179 1.53 -11.26 6.70
CA ALA A 179 0.53 -10.70 5.81
C ALA A 179 1.09 -9.44 5.14
N PRO A 180 0.94 -9.28 3.82
CA PRO A 180 1.30 -8.03 3.16
C PRO A 180 0.44 -6.92 3.76
N GLU A 181 1.05 -5.76 3.97
CA GLU A 181 0.34 -4.54 4.31
C GLU A 181 -0.61 -4.25 3.15
N VAL A 182 -1.90 -4.12 3.44
CA VAL A 182 -2.91 -3.92 2.39
C VAL A 182 -2.58 -2.60 1.72
N ALA A 183 -2.06 -2.65 0.50
CA ALA A 183 -1.94 -1.47 -0.33
C ALA A 183 -3.36 -0.91 -0.48
N GLU A 184 -3.58 0.31 0.01
CA GLU A 184 -4.86 1.00 -0.16
C GLU A 184 -5.24 0.91 -1.63
N SER A 185 -6.42 0.34 -1.91
CA SER A 185 -6.94 0.36 -3.26
C SER A 185 -7.00 1.82 -3.69
N VAL A 186 -6.27 2.19 -4.74
CA VAL A 186 -6.32 3.53 -5.30
C VAL A 186 -7.78 3.80 -5.66
N GLU A 187 -8.45 4.60 -4.85
CA GLU A 187 -9.83 5.01 -5.08
C GLU A 187 -9.87 5.73 -6.42
N ALA A 188 -10.73 5.26 -7.33
CA ALA A 188 -10.84 5.85 -8.67
C ALA A 188 -11.28 7.31 -8.54
N GLU A 189 -10.40 8.24 -8.91
CA GLU A 189 -10.64 9.68 -8.83
C GLU A 189 -11.91 10.04 -9.63
N LEU A 190 -12.88 10.68 -8.97
CA LEU A 190 -14.14 11.10 -9.58
C LEU A 190 -13.84 12.09 -10.72
N THR A 191 -14.13 11.70 -11.96
CA THR A 191 -14.02 12.61 -13.10
C THR A 191 -14.90 13.85 -12.87
N PRO A 192 -14.37 15.07 -13.04
CA PRO A 192 -15.12 16.28 -12.76
C PRO A 192 -16.30 16.44 -13.73
N PRO A 193 -17.43 17.00 -13.29
CA PRO A 193 -18.61 17.17 -14.14
C PRO A 193 -18.27 18.02 -15.37
N LEU A 194 -18.56 17.46 -16.54
CA LEU A 194 -18.37 18.10 -17.84
C LEU A 194 -19.64 18.85 -18.27
N THR A 195 -19.45 19.98 -18.95
CA THR A 195 -20.51 20.80 -19.54
C THR A 195 -20.27 20.90 -21.04
N SER A 196 -21.26 20.49 -21.84
CA SER A 196 -21.20 20.61 -23.31
C SER A 196 -21.52 22.05 -23.75
N LEU A 197 -20.63 22.63 -24.55
CA LEU A 197 -20.74 23.98 -25.10
C LEU A 197 -20.47 23.97 -26.62
N PHE A 198 -20.85 25.06 -27.28
CA PHE A 198 -20.54 25.30 -28.68
C PHE A 198 -19.45 26.37 -28.82
N THR A 199 -18.33 26.03 -29.47
CA THR A 199 -17.22 26.98 -29.63
C THR A 199 -17.53 28.01 -30.71
N LEU A 200 -17.41 29.30 -30.38
CA LEU A 200 -17.50 30.40 -31.34
C LEU A 200 -16.14 30.76 -31.95
N HIS A 201 -15.07 30.39 -31.25
CA HIS A 201 -13.67 30.63 -31.62
C HIS A 201 -12.82 29.38 -31.30
N ALA A 202 -11.62 29.29 -31.88
CA ALA A 202 -10.71 28.20 -31.55
C ALA A 202 -10.17 28.38 -30.11
N ILE A 203 -10.20 27.32 -29.32
CA ILE A 203 -9.89 27.35 -27.88
C ILE A 203 -8.83 26.32 -27.52
N ARG A 204 -8.08 26.59 -26.45
CA ARG A 204 -7.24 25.62 -25.75
C ARG A 204 -7.46 25.70 -24.24
N TRP A 205 -7.31 24.56 -23.57
CA TRP A 205 -7.42 24.45 -22.12
C TRP A 205 -6.62 23.25 -21.61
N ILE A 206 -6.42 23.16 -20.30
CA ILE A 206 -5.82 22.03 -19.61
C ILE A 206 -6.96 21.18 -19.03
N ASP A 207 -6.98 19.89 -19.37
CA ASP A 207 -7.96 18.96 -18.81
C ASP A 207 -7.59 18.53 -17.38
N HIS A 208 -8.49 17.78 -16.73
CA HIS A 208 -8.31 17.32 -15.36
C HIS A 208 -7.11 16.38 -15.15
N HIS A 209 -6.55 15.82 -16.23
CA HIS A 209 -5.32 15.03 -16.19
C HIS A 209 -4.07 15.88 -16.43
N GLY A 210 -4.19 17.21 -16.50
CA GLY A 210 -3.09 18.12 -16.80
C GLY A 210 -2.70 18.15 -18.28
N MET A 211 -3.48 17.53 -19.18
CA MET A 211 -3.16 17.51 -20.61
C MET A 211 -3.76 18.71 -21.33
N GLN A 212 -2.96 19.33 -22.20
CA GLN A 212 -3.44 20.41 -23.06
C GLN A 212 -4.36 19.86 -24.15
N ARG A 213 -5.59 20.36 -24.17
CA ARG A 213 -6.60 20.11 -25.19
C ARG A 213 -6.83 21.34 -26.04
N GLN A 214 -7.31 21.13 -27.26
CA GLN A 214 -7.68 22.20 -28.17
C GLN A 214 -8.92 21.82 -28.96
N CYS A 215 -9.73 22.81 -29.30
CA CYS A 215 -10.91 22.64 -30.12
C CYS A 215 -10.98 23.75 -31.18
N GLY A 216 -11.41 23.39 -32.37
CA GLY A 216 -11.61 24.31 -33.48
C GLY A 216 -12.79 25.26 -33.24
N LYS A 217 -12.96 26.19 -34.17
CA LYS A 217 -14.12 27.09 -34.22
C LYS A 217 -15.36 26.33 -34.71
N TRP A 218 -16.53 26.65 -34.16
CA TRP A 218 -17.84 26.08 -34.55
C TRP A 218 -17.96 24.58 -34.33
N CYS A 219 -17.39 24.10 -33.22
CA CYS A 219 -17.42 22.72 -32.79
C CYS A 219 -18.19 22.57 -31.47
N ASP A 220 -18.82 21.43 -31.29
CA ASP A 220 -19.33 21.04 -29.96
C ASP A 220 -18.13 20.56 -29.13
N VAL A 221 -18.00 21.02 -27.89
CA VAL A 221 -16.91 20.68 -26.97
C VAL A 221 -17.45 20.39 -25.59
N GLU A 222 -16.84 19.46 -24.88
CA GLU A 222 -17.12 19.20 -23.46
C GLU A 222 -15.97 19.75 -22.63
N LEU A 223 -16.30 20.63 -21.68
CA LEU A 223 -15.33 21.29 -20.82
C LEU A 223 -15.65 21.00 -19.35
N PRO A 224 -14.64 20.91 -18.47
CA PRO A 224 -14.88 20.94 -17.03
C PRO A 224 -15.73 22.16 -16.65
N THR A 225 -16.65 22.00 -15.71
CA THR A 225 -17.66 23.02 -15.37
C THR A 225 -17.06 24.41 -15.12
N GLU A 226 -15.91 24.51 -14.45
CA GLU A 226 -15.22 25.79 -14.22
C GLU A 226 -14.62 26.39 -15.51
N THR A 227 -14.02 25.55 -16.36
CA THR A 227 -13.50 25.95 -17.68
C THR A 227 -14.63 26.35 -18.61
N ALA A 228 -15.78 25.69 -18.55
CA ALA A 228 -16.99 26.02 -19.29
C ALA A 228 -17.52 27.41 -18.90
N ALA A 229 -17.61 27.69 -17.59
CA ALA A 229 -18.03 29.01 -17.09
C ALA A 229 -17.08 30.13 -17.55
N ARG A 230 -15.77 29.88 -17.53
CA ARG A 230 -14.75 30.83 -18.05
C ARG A 230 -14.91 31.04 -19.55
N ALA A 231 -15.07 29.98 -20.34
CA ALA A 231 -15.24 30.07 -21.79
C ALA A 231 -16.49 30.86 -22.20
N LEU A 232 -17.60 30.71 -21.46
CA LEU A 232 -18.83 31.50 -21.64
C LEU A 232 -18.61 32.98 -21.27
N ARG A 233 -17.95 33.26 -20.14
CA ARG A 233 -17.63 34.62 -19.70
C ARG A 233 -16.76 35.37 -20.73
N LEU A 234 -15.78 34.67 -21.30
CA LEU A 234 -14.89 35.20 -22.33
C LEU A 234 -15.54 35.29 -23.72
N LYS A 235 -16.81 34.86 -23.85
CA LYS A 235 -17.55 34.81 -25.13
C LYS A 235 -16.85 33.98 -26.21
N LEU A 236 -16.01 33.03 -25.81
CA LEU A 236 -15.33 32.09 -26.71
C LEU A 236 -16.23 30.90 -27.06
N CYS A 237 -17.19 30.60 -26.18
CA CYS A 237 -18.20 29.57 -26.35
C CYS A 237 -19.60 30.16 -26.12
N ALA A 238 -20.59 29.46 -26.65
CA ALA A 238 -22.01 29.70 -26.42
C ALA A 238 -22.68 28.42 -25.90
N LEU A 239 -23.89 28.57 -25.36
CA LEU A 239 -24.71 27.44 -24.94
C LEU A 239 -25.18 26.63 -26.15
N MET A 240 -25.50 25.35 -25.92
CA MET A 240 -25.90 24.41 -26.98
C MET A 240 -27.20 24.78 -27.71
N ASN A 241 -27.99 25.69 -27.15
CA ASN A 241 -29.22 26.22 -27.73
C ASN A 241 -29.01 27.52 -28.54
N ASP A 242 -27.78 28.01 -28.66
CA ASP A 242 -27.48 29.23 -29.40
C ASP A 242 -27.86 29.08 -30.90
N PRO A 243 -28.58 30.06 -31.50
CA PRO A 243 -28.94 30.03 -32.91
C PRO A 243 -27.75 29.83 -33.86
N LEU A 244 -26.57 30.35 -33.51
CA LEU A 244 -25.34 30.22 -34.31
C LEU A 244 -24.89 28.77 -34.44
N ARG A 245 -25.20 27.92 -33.46
CA ARG A 245 -24.89 26.49 -33.55
C ARG A 245 -25.67 25.84 -34.69
N LYS A 246 -26.96 26.15 -34.85
CA LYS A 246 -27.77 25.58 -35.95
C LYS A 246 -27.23 25.99 -37.33
N THR A 247 -26.67 27.19 -37.43
CA THR A 247 -26.15 27.74 -38.69
C THR A 247 -24.74 27.26 -39.01
N HIS A 248 -23.86 27.12 -38.01
CA HIS A 248 -22.42 26.95 -38.23
C HIS A 248 -21.83 25.62 -37.75
N ARG A 249 -22.60 24.77 -37.04
CA ARG A 249 -22.11 23.48 -36.57
C ARG A 249 -21.58 22.63 -37.73
N GLY A 250 -20.34 22.18 -37.62
CA GLY A 250 -19.68 21.36 -38.64
C GLY A 250 -19.06 22.15 -39.80
N GLN A 251 -19.15 23.48 -39.80
CA GLN A 251 -18.44 24.33 -40.78
C GLN A 251 -16.98 24.62 -40.38
N GLY A 252 -16.58 24.28 -39.16
CA GLY A 252 -15.19 24.28 -38.74
C GLY A 252 -14.43 23.17 -39.45
N GLY A 253 -13.46 23.53 -40.29
CA GLY A 253 -12.65 22.55 -41.01
C GLY A 253 -11.95 21.57 -40.05
N GLY A 254 -11.89 20.28 -40.40
CA GLY A 254 -11.32 19.21 -39.57
C GLY A 254 -9.81 19.25 -39.34
N TYR A 255 -9.16 20.38 -39.61
CA TYR A 255 -7.74 20.59 -39.34
C TYR A 255 -7.55 21.21 -37.95
N ALA A 256 -6.51 20.78 -37.23
CA ALA A 256 -6.14 21.37 -35.96
C ALA A 256 -5.95 22.90 -36.13
N PRO A 257 -6.55 23.73 -35.26
CA PRO A 257 -6.43 25.18 -35.37
C PRO A 257 -4.96 25.61 -35.27
N GLN A 258 -4.56 26.57 -36.10
CA GLN A 258 -3.21 27.14 -36.04
C GLN A 258 -2.99 27.86 -34.71
N ALA A 259 -1.76 27.79 -34.18
CA ALA A 259 -1.40 28.33 -32.87
C ALA A 259 -1.76 29.82 -32.70
N GLY A 260 -1.67 30.62 -33.77
CA GLY A 260 -2.01 32.05 -33.73
C GLY A 260 -3.49 32.37 -33.57
N TRP A 261 -4.39 31.39 -33.73
CA TRP A 261 -5.84 31.56 -33.63
C TRP A 261 -6.44 31.00 -32.34
N LEU A 262 -5.63 30.28 -31.55
CA LEU A 262 -6.04 29.67 -30.30
C LEU A 262 -6.23 30.72 -29.19
N ASN A 263 -7.34 30.59 -28.47
CA ASN A 263 -7.65 31.37 -27.28
C ASN A 263 -7.47 30.45 -26.07
N ASP A 264 -6.54 30.81 -25.19
CA ASP A 264 -6.26 30.10 -23.95
C ASP A 264 -7.31 30.46 -22.90
N ILE A 265 -8.15 29.48 -22.54
CA ILE A 265 -9.21 29.68 -21.56
C ILE A 265 -8.64 29.79 -20.15
N ASP A 266 -7.57 29.04 -19.85
CA ASP A 266 -7.01 28.98 -18.50
C ASP A 266 -6.17 30.21 -18.17
N ASN A 267 -5.38 30.67 -19.14
CA ASN A 267 -4.56 31.87 -18.99
C ASN A 267 -5.27 33.15 -19.45
N GLU A 268 -6.48 33.04 -20.02
CA GLU A 268 -7.28 34.16 -20.56
C GLU A 268 -6.53 34.99 -21.61
N VAL A 269 -5.71 34.35 -22.45
CA VAL A 269 -4.91 35.00 -23.50
C VAL A 269 -5.32 34.51 -24.88
N GLY A 270 -5.60 35.42 -25.81
CA GLY A 270 -5.94 35.03 -27.18
C GLY A 270 -6.33 36.20 -28.07
N PRO A 271 -6.36 35.97 -29.40
CA PRO A 271 -6.73 37.01 -30.37
C PRO A 271 -8.17 37.52 -30.22
N ASN A 272 -9.06 36.74 -29.60
CA ASN A 272 -10.48 37.10 -29.41
C ASN A 272 -10.81 37.38 -27.93
N ILE A 273 -9.81 37.48 -27.06
CA ILE A 273 -9.99 37.90 -25.68
C ILE A 273 -9.54 39.35 -25.59
N ALA A 274 -10.42 40.25 -25.14
CA ALA A 274 -10.11 41.67 -25.03
C ALA A 274 -8.88 41.87 -24.10
N GLU A 275 -7.77 42.37 -24.63
CA GLU A 275 -6.51 42.47 -23.91
C GLU A 275 -6.63 43.36 -22.65
N LYS A 276 -6.20 42.84 -21.48
CA LYS A 276 -5.30 43.63 -20.62
C LYS A 276 -3.96 43.67 -21.36
N SER A 277 -3.74 44.75 -22.10
CA SER A 277 -2.57 44.92 -22.96
C SER A 277 -1.27 44.94 -22.17
N THR A 278 -0.45 43.91 -22.33
CA THR A 278 1.01 43.96 -22.22
C THR A 278 1.61 42.91 -23.15
N ARG A 279 1.45 43.09 -24.47
CA ARG A 279 2.33 42.44 -25.44
C ARG A 279 3.51 43.37 -25.72
N GLN A 280 4.65 43.10 -25.10
CA GLN A 280 5.92 43.54 -25.65
C GLN A 280 6.14 42.78 -26.95
N ALA A 281 6.17 43.50 -28.07
CA ALA A 281 6.70 42.96 -29.31
C ALA A 281 8.16 42.61 -29.07
N THR A 282 8.48 41.33 -29.00
CA THR A 282 9.87 40.87 -29.13
C THR A 282 10.24 40.98 -30.60
N ASP A 283 11.19 41.85 -30.92
CA ASP A 283 11.83 41.90 -32.23
C ASP A 283 12.37 40.51 -32.62
N PRO A 284 12.34 40.14 -33.91
CA PRO A 284 12.88 38.87 -34.37
C PRO A 284 14.36 38.77 -34.02
N VAL A 285 14.74 37.70 -33.31
CA VAL A 285 16.15 37.40 -32.99
C VAL A 285 16.88 37.06 -34.29
N VAL A 286 17.60 38.04 -34.84
CA VAL A 286 18.54 37.82 -35.94
C VAL A 286 19.85 37.32 -35.34
N HIS A 287 20.00 36.00 -35.20
CA HIS A 287 21.25 35.41 -34.76
C HIS A 287 22.31 35.56 -35.87
N SER A 288 23.51 36.02 -35.53
CA SER A 288 24.64 36.29 -36.44
C SER A 288 25.22 35.08 -37.21
N ALA A 289 24.55 33.91 -37.12
CA ALA A 289 24.96 32.67 -37.77
C ALA A 289 24.13 32.33 -39.02
N PHE A 290 23.12 33.13 -39.37
CA PHE A 290 22.33 32.92 -40.59
C PHE A 290 22.87 33.77 -41.74
N GLN A 291 23.58 33.15 -42.68
CA GLN A 291 23.82 33.77 -43.99
C GLN A 291 22.62 33.46 -44.90
N PRO A 292 21.99 34.48 -45.53
CA PRO A 292 20.93 34.23 -46.50
C PRO A 292 21.47 33.46 -47.70
N ALA A 293 20.78 32.41 -48.11
CA ALA A 293 21.16 31.58 -49.24
C ALA A 293 21.28 32.43 -50.52
N LYS A 294 22.40 32.29 -51.24
CA LYS A 294 22.57 32.91 -52.56
C LYS A 294 21.59 32.27 -53.55
N VAL A 295 20.47 32.94 -53.78
CA VAL A 295 19.55 32.57 -54.85
C VAL A 295 20.26 32.80 -56.20
N GLY A 296 20.54 31.73 -56.94
CA GLY A 296 21.09 31.80 -58.29
C GLY A 296 20.11 32.48 -59.26
N LYS A 297 20.62 33.11 -60.32
CA LYS A 297 19.78 33.83 -61.29
C LYS A 297 18.76 32.87 -61.94
N PRO A 298 17.49 33.26 -62.08
CA PRO A 298 16.48 32.41 -62.71
C PRO A 298 16.84 32.16 -64.19
N TYR A 299 16.68 30.92 -64.63
CA TYR A 299 16.77 30.53 -66.05
C TYR A 299 15.38 30.17 -66.57
N THR A 300 15.15 30.43 -67.85
CA THR A 300 13.87 30.18 -68.52
C THR A 300 13.95 28.83 -69.24
N VAL A 301 13.03 27.91 -68.94
CA VAL A 301 12.91 26.63 -69.65
C VAL A 301 11.89 26.79 -70.77
N GLN A 302 12.33 26.69 -72.02
CA GLN A 302 11.40 26.56 -73.15
C GLN A 302 10.96 25.10 -73.28
N ILE A 303 9.67 24.86 -73.12
CA ILE A 303 9.07 23.53 -73.33
C ILE A 303 8.59 23.50 -74.79
N ALA A 304 9.17 22.62 -75.61
CA ALA A 304 8.69 22.36 -76.95
C ALA A 304 7.34 21.63 -76.89
N ARG A 305 6.33 22.17 -77.57
CA ARG A 305 5.09 21.44 -77.87
C ARG A 305 5.24 20.86 -79.27
N GLU A 306 5.39 19.54 -79.38
CA GLU A 306 5.16 18.83 -80.63
C GLU A 306 3.66 18.72 -80.86
N GLY A 307 3.24 19.06 -82.09
CA GLY A 307 1.86 18.97 -82.56
C GLY A 307 1.59 17.69 -83.33
#